data_AF-A0A1Q7T5Y2-F1
#
_entry.id   AF-A0A1Q7T5Y2-F1
#
_cell.length_a   1.000
_cell.length_b   1.000
_cell.length_c   1.000
_cell.angle_alpha   90.00
_cell.angle_beta   90.00
_cell.angle_gamma   90.00
#
_symmetry.space_group_name_H-M   'P 1'
#
loop_
_entity.id
_entity.type
_entity.pdbx_description
1 polymer ?
#
loop_
_entity_poly.entity_id
_entity_poly.type
_entity_poly.pdbx_seq_one_letter_code
_entity_poly.pdbx_strand_id
1 'polypeptide(L)'
;MREKKACLIINSRGGQNIAKLPDITTVLAAAGWDTDIAIKEYGGHTMELANEAAEKNYELVIGFGGDGTLSQIVNGVMNAGGQHSTVGLIPGGTANVWASEIGLPTDPIKAVLALVNSEPRKVDIGHVEVESLTFPETRQNGQGQPGGNKSQKKKAKSNSKAKHHFLLMAGLGLDAAVMGHVSKPLKYRIGPLAVGLSAAKELPTQHQFPLEIHIANGSRKGEALWKGEALQVVVGNTRRYADIVEMTPNAHIDDGVLDVCVITAGDPLTTLQQVASLLLRRKPDNLTSEYFHGAHLTITVPATIDLQLDGSAVKLNDYLSKSDRKALEQVENKEQVMVNYRFDAQPSALRVAIPYTYDDALFEDSAGKKQEQHDPAQEERRQSAENTSRDKDQQDQPGVGERQESQQSSEHLDALLQNGRKVVVAGVTRVPDKKLRYIVAGSTTKRSTGEAKPVALRIDDNTTIVRRTGETAPLAVIQKLPEGGEVFVEGKLNKRGVIRAKHIVF
;
A
#
# COMPACT_ATOMS: atom_id res chain seq x y z
N MET A 1 13.42 -8.98 -25.37
CA MET A 1 12.60 -9.11 -24.16
C MET A 1 11.34 -8.31 -24.41
N ARG A 2 10.16 -8.88 -24.12
CA ARG A 2 8.90 -8.13 -24.17
C ARG A 2 9.00 -6.98 -23.16
N GLU A 3 8.75 -5.75 -23.58
CA GLU A 3 8.68 -4.62 -22.65
C GLU A 3 7.50 -4.86 -21.70
N LYS A 4 7.76 -4.74 -20.39
CA LYS A 4 6.71 -4.92 -19.38
C LYS A 4 5.86 -3.67 -19.32
N LYS A 5 4.54 -3.80 -19.26
CA LYS A 5 3.62 -2.65 -19.27
C LYS A 5 3.19 -2.23 -17.87
N ALA A 6 3.29 -0.94 -17.58
CA ALA A 6 2.84 -0.32 -16.34
C ALA A 6 1.88 0.86 -16.58
N CYS A 7 0.91 1.05 -15.71
CA CYS A 7 0.02 2.21 -15.72
C CYS A 7 0.20 2.99 -14.42
N LEU A 8 0.61 4.26 -14.51
CA LEU A 8 0.76 5.16 -13.38
C LEU A 8 -0.46 6.09 -13.31
N ILE A 9 -1.34 5.84 -12.35
CA ILE A 9 -2.56 6.60 -12.12
C ILE A 9 -2.30 7.65 -11.04
N ILE A 10 -2.52 8.91 -11.37
CA ILE A 10 -2.16 10.03 -10.50
C ILE A 10 -3.40 10.80 -10.07
N ASN A 11 -3.48 11.04 -8.76
CA ASN A 11 -4.42 11.98 -8.19
C ASN A 11 -3.72 13.32 -7.97
N SER A 12 -3.87 14.25 -8.92
CA SER A 12 -3.17 15.54 -8.94
C SER A 12 -3.73 16.50 -7.89
N ARG A 13 -3.38 16.31 -6.62
CA ARG A 13 -3.63 17.33 -5.60
C ARG A 13 -2.64 18.48 -5.76
N GLY A 14 -3.11 19.65 -6.21
CA GLY A 14 -2.35 20.91 -6.20
C GLY A 14 -1.09 20.94 -7.08
N GLY A 15 -0.95 20.05 -8.07
CA GLY A 15 0.18 20.02 -9.01
C GLY A 15 1.53 19.54 -8.45
N GLN A 16 1.71 19.47 -7.12
CA GLN A 16 2.97 19.06 -6.50
C GLN A 16 3.43 17.66 -6.93
N ASN A 17 2.50 16.70 -7.01
CA ASN A 17 2.80 15.33 -7.45
C ASN A 17 3.19 15.27 -8.94
N ILE A 18 2.72 16.21 -9.77
CA ILE A 18 3.01 16.22 -11.22
C ILE A 18 4.49 16.55 -11.49
N ALA A 19 5.10 17.41 -10.65
CA ALA A 19 6.49 17.83 -10.84
C ALA A 19 7.50 16.67 -10.75
N LYS A 20 7.15 15.57 -10.07
CA LYS A 20 8.01 14.39 -9.88
C LYS A 20 7.80 13.28 -10.91
N LEU A 21 6.82 13.42 -11.82
CA LEU A 21 6.55 12.40 -12.83
C LEU A 21 7.74 12.13 -13.76
N PRO A 22 8.52 13.13 -14.21
CA PRO A 22 9.69 12.86 -15.02
C PRO A 22 10.72 11.99 -14.30
N ASP A 23 10.96 12.23 -13.00
CA ASP A 23 11.86 11.39 -12.18
C ASP A 23 11.32 9.95 -12.07
N ILE A 24 10.04 9.80 -11.69
CA ILE A 24 9.38 8.50 -11.50
C ILE A 24 9.41 7.68 -12.78
N THR A 25 8.99 8.27 -13.90
CA THR A 25 8.96 7.57 -15.19
C THR A 25 10.35 7.24 -15.72
N THR A 26 11.36 8.06 -15.42
CA THR A 26 12.75 7.76 -15.77
C THR A 26 13.27 6.54 -15.01
N VAL A 27 12.95 6.42 -13.71
CA VAL A 27 13.30 5.23 -12.91
C VAL A 27 12.57 3.98 -13.39
N LEU A 28 11.27 4.07 -13.65
CA LEU A 28 10.48 2.94 -14.20
C LEU A 28 11.02 2.50 -15.58
N ALA A 29 11.36 3.45 -16.45
CA ALA A 29 11.98 3.16 -17.74
C ALA A 29 13.36 2.49 -17.59
N ALA A 30 14.16 2.89 -16.59
CA ALA A 30 15.44 2.23 -16.30
C ALA A 30 15.25 0.78 -15.84
N ALA A 31 14.17 0.50 -15.13
CA ALA A 31 13.75 -0.85 -14.73
C ALA A 31 13.10 -1.66 -15.87
N GLY A 32 12.91 -1.07 -17.05
CA GLY A 32 12.39 -1.74 -18.25
C GLY A 32 10.86 -1.71 -18.38
N TRP A 33 10.19 -0.84 -17.63
CA TRP A 33 8.76 -0.61 -17.78
C TRP A 33 8.47 0.36 -18.93
N ASP A 34 7.49 0.00 -19.76
CA ASP A 34 6.76 0.92 -20.62
C ASP A 34 5.56 1.45 -19.85
N THR A 35 5.62 2.72 -19.44
CA THR A 35 4.69 3.30 -18.47
C THR A 35 3.77 4.32 -19.11
N ASP A 36 2.48 4.02 -19.12
CA ASP A 36 1.45 4.99 -19.47
C ASP A 36 1.04 5.79 -18.23
N ILE A 37 0.78 7.08 -18.41
CA ILE A 37 0.36 7.99 -17.35
C ILE A 37 -1.14 8.26 -17.52
N ALA A 38 -1.91 8.03 -16.46
CA ALA A 38 -3.33 8.37 -16.42
C ALA A 38 -3.60 9.37 -15.28
N ILE A 39 -4.26 10.48 -15.61
CA ILE A 39 -4.54 11.56 -14.66
C ILE A 39 -6.01 11.49 -14.28
N LYS A 40 -6.28 11.45 -12.98
CA LYS A 40 -7.64 11.50 -12.46
C LYS A 40 -8.28 12.86 -12.71
N GLU A 41 -9.49 12.86 -13.25
CA GLU A 41 -10.27 14.07 -13.55
C GLU A 41 -11.43 14.32 -12.59
N TYR A 42 -12.14 13.26 -12.17
CA TYR A 42 -13.33 13.36 -11.31
C TYR A 42 -13.35 12.28 -10.22
N GLY A 43 -14.35 12.32 -9.33
CA GLY A 43 -14.53 11.32 -8.29
C GLY A 43 -14.94 9.96 -8.87
N GLY A 44 -14.21 8.89 -8.55
CA GLY A 44 -14.44 7.55 -9.10
C GLY A 44 -13.53 7.20 -10.29
N HIS A 45 -13.03 8.19 -11.02
CA HIS A 45 -12.21 7.98 -12.23
C HIS A 45 -10.97 7.11 -12.00
N THR A 46 -10.31 7.18 -10.83
CA THR A 46 -9.15 6.30 -10.52
C THR A 46 -9.51 4.81 -10.61
N MET A 47 -10.71 4.43 -10.17
CA MET A 47 -11.18 3.04 -10.19
C MET A 47 -11.43 2.58 -11.62
N GLU A 48 -12.04 3.44 -12.44
CA GLU A 48 -12.28 3.18 -13.87
C GLU A 48 -10.95 2.98 -14.62
N LEU A 49 -9.99 3.87 -14.42
CA LEU A 49 -8.65 3.78 -15.00
C LEU A 49 -7.91 2.50 -14.58
N ALA A 50 -8.02 2.10 -13.31
CA ALA A 50 -7.41 0.88 -12.80
C ALA A 50 -8.06 -0.39 -13.39
N ASN A 51 -9.39 -0.40 -13.51
CA ASN A 51 -10.12 -1.48 -14.18
C ASN A 51 -9.69 -1.61 -15.64
N GLU A 52 -9.66 -0.50 -16.39
CA GLU A 52 -9.20 -0.50 -17.78
C GLU A 52 -7.76 -0.97 -17.94
N ALA A 53 -6.85 -0.54 -17.06
CA ALA A 53 -5.46 -0.99 -17.09
C ALA A 53 -5.35 -2.50 -16.84
N ALA A 54 -6.13 -3.03 -15.90
CA ALA A 54 -6.16 -4.47 -15.64
C ALA A 54 -6.74 -5.26 -16.83
N GLU A 55 -7.85 -4.81 -17.43
CA GLU A 55 -8.44 -5.42 -18.63
C GLU A 55 -7.48 -5.40 -19.84
N LYS A 56 -6.69 -4.32 -19.97
CA LYS A 56 -5.64 -4.19 -20.99
C LYS A 56 -4.36 -4.98 -20.65
N ASN A 57 -4.38 -5.82 -19.61
CA ASN A 57 -3.31 -6.70 -19.17
C ASN A 57 -2.01 -5.99 -18.77
N TYR A 58 -2.10 -4.78 -18.21
CA TYR A 58 -0.94 -4.13 -17.61
C TYR A 58 -0.45 -4.99 -16.44
N GLU A 59 0.85 -5.29 -16.42
CA GLU A 59 1.46 -6.15 -15.40
C GLU A 59 1.59 -5.41 -14.05
N LEU A 60 1.64 -4.08 -14.09
CA LEU A 60 1.78 -3.21 -12.92
C LEU A 60 0.82 -2.02 -13.01
N VAL A 61 -0.01 -1.81 -12.00
CA VAL A 61 -0.89 -0.64 -11.86
C VAL A 61 -0.48 0.12 -10.60
N ILE A 62 0.02 1.34 -10.78
CA ILE A 62 0.64 2.14 -9.72
C ILE A 62 -0.26 3.33 -9.39
N GLY A 63 -0.61 3.49 -8.12
CA GLY A 63 -1.21 4.72 -7.63
C GLY A 63 -0.16 5.72 -7.20
N PHE A 64 -0.25 6.97 -7.63
CA PHE A 64 0.45 8.08 -6.98
C PHE A 64 -0.56 8.92 -6.21
N GLY A 65 -0.65 8.65 -4.90
CA GLY A 65 -1.66 9.24 -4.02
C GLY A 65 -1.64 8.65 -2.61
N GLY A 66 -2.72 8.83 -1.86
CA GLY A 66 -2.90 8.24 -0.53
C GLY A 66 -3.77 6.99 -0.53
N ASP A 67 -4.18 6.55 0.66
CA ASP A 67 -4.95 5.31 0.86
C ASP A 67 -6.27 5.28 0.06
N GLY A 68 -7.00 6.40 -0.05
CA GLY A 68 -8.19 6.44 -0.90
C GLY A 68 -7.91 6.29 -2.41
N THR A 69 -6.69 6.63 -2.87
CA THR A 69 -6.27 6.35 -4.26
C THR A 69 -5.94 4.87 -4.42
N LEU A 70 -5.23 4.29 -3.44
CA LEU A 70 -4.95 2.85 -3.38
C LEU A 70 -6.25 2.03 -3.37
N SER A 71 -7.22 2.38 -2.52
CA SER A 71 -8.51 1.69 -2.42
C SER A 71 -9.27 1.68 -3.75
N GLN A 72 -9.27 2.80 -4.49
CA GLN A 72 -9.88 2.84 -5.83
C GLN A 72 -9.14 1.96 -6.83
N ILE A 73 -7.81 1.90 -6.76
CA ILE A 73 -7.01 1.01 -7.63
C ILE A 73 -7.28 -0.46 -7.31
N VAL A 74 -7.28 -0.83 -6.03
CA VAL A 74 -7.61 -2.18 -5.56
C VAL A 74 -8.97 -2.59 -6.10
N ASN A 75 -10.01 -1.77 -5.90
CA ASN A 75 -11.35 -2.08 -6.38
C ASN A 75 -11.42 -2.16 -7.91
N GLY A 76 -10.71 -1.29 -8.64
CA GLY A 76 -10.65 -1.36 -10.11
C GLY A 76 -10.00 -2.64 -10.62
N VAL A 77 -8.85 -3.02 -10.04
CA VAL A 77 -8.16 -4.28 -10.39
C VAL A 77 -8.99 -5.51 -10.00
N MET A 78 -9.65 -5.48 -8.85
CA MET A 78 -10.53 -6.56 -8.40
C MET A 78 -11.76 -6.72 -9.30
N ASN A 79 -12.34 -5.61 -9.79
CA ASN A 79 -13.44 -5.65 -10.75
C ASN A 79 -13.04 -6.31 -12.09
N ALA A 80 -11.77 -6.18 -12.48
CA ALA A 80 -11.19 -6.85 -13.65
C ALA A 80 -10.69 -8.29 -13.37
N GLY A 81 -10.85 -8.81 -12.15
CA GLY A 81 -10.50 -10.20 -11.79
C GLY A 81 -9.25 -10.39 -10.92
N GLY A 82 -8.61 -9.31 -10.45
CA GLY A 82 -7.70 -9.29 -9.28
C GLY A 82 -6.30 -9.90 -9.42
N GLN A 83 -6.12 -10.93 -10.28
CA GLN A 83 -4.93 -11.80 -10.17
C GLN A 83 -3.82 -11.57 -11.20
N HIS A 84 -4.08 -10.80 -12.27
CA HIS A 84 -3.08 -10.58 -13.32
C HIS A 84 -2.16 -9.39 -13.01
N SER A 85 -2.76 -8.23 -12.71
CA SER A 85 -2.02 -7.00 -12.44
C SER A 85 -1.50 -6.95 -11.01
N THR A 86 -0.25 -6.53 -10.85
CA THR A 86 0.30 -6.19 -9.53
C THR A 86 -0.04 -4.75 -9.20
N VAL A 87 -0.55 -4.49 -7.98
CA VAL A 87 -0.82 -3.14 -7.48
C VAL A 87 0.41 -2.58 -6.78
N GLY A 88 0.80 -1.37 -7.14
CA GLY A 88 1.87 -0.61 -6.49
C GLY A 88 1.39 0.76 -5.99
N LEU A 89 2.14 1.36 -5.07
CA LEU A 89 1.85 2.68 -4.53
C LEU A 89 3.12 3.55 -4.50
N ILE A 90 2.98 4.80 -4.92
CA ILE A 90 3.89 5.90 -4.62
C ILE A 90 3.15 6.82 -3.64
N PRO A 91 3.63 7.00 -2.40
CA PRO A 91 2.93 7.78 -1.40
C PRO A 91 2.81 9.26 -1.80
N GLY A 92 1.60 9.78 -1.76
CA GLY A 92 1.28 11.18 -2.10
C GLY A 92 0.03 11.70 -1.39
N GLY A 93 -0.41 11.01 -0.33
CA GLY A 93 -1.51 11.41 0.55
C GLY A 93 -1.03 11.86 1.92
N THR A 94 -1.99 12.08 2.83
CA THR A 94 -1.71 12.57 4.19
C THR A 94 -1.28 11.46 5.14
N ALA A 95 -2.02 10.35 5.19
CA ALA A 95 -1.77 9.25 6.11
C ALA A 95 -0.80 8.21 5.50
N ASN A 96 -1.12 7.70 4.30
CA ASN A 96 -0.31 6.70 3.60
C ASN A 96 -0.09 5.44 4.46
N VAL A 97 -1.16 4.98 5.10
CA VAL A 97 -1.14 3.84 6.04
C VAL A 97 -0.52 2.60 5.38
N TRP A 98 -0.95 2.27 4.16
CA TRP A 98 -0.38 1.13 3.43
C TRP A 98 1.13 1.28 3.24
N ALA A 99 1.58 2.48 2.86
CA ALA A 99 3.00 2.72 2.64
C ALA A 99 3.81 2.49 3.92
N SER A 100 3.32 2.98 5.06
CA SER A 100 3.96 2.76 6.35
C SER A 100 3.93 1.30 6.81
N GLU A 101 2.84 0.56 6.54
CA GLU A 101 2.70 -0.87 6.87
C GLU A 101 3.74 -1.75 6.15
N ILE A 102 4.09 -1.40 4.91
CA ILE A 102 5.07 -2.16 4.10
C ILE A 102 6.44 -1.49 3.98
N GLY A 103 6.70 -0.44 4.78
CA GLY A 103 7.99 0.24 4.82
C GLY A 103 8.36 1.04 3.57
N LEU A 104 7.38 1.51 2.79
CA LEU A 104 7.64 2.38 1.63
C LEU A 104 8.04 3.79 2.08
N PRO A 105 9.15 4.35 1.53
CA PRO A 105 9.54 5.73 1.80
C PRO A 105 8.48 6.74 1.35
N THR A 106 8.37 7.87 2.06
CA THR A 106 7.47 8.97 1.69
C THR A 106 7.99 9.85 0.56
N ASP A 107 9.31 9.89 0.34
CA ASP A 107 9.88 10.57 -0.81
C ASP A 107 9.53 9.82 -2.10
N PRO A 108 8.93 10.47 -3.12
CA PRO A 108 8.46 9.78 -4.33
C PRO A 108 9.57 9.07 -5.13
N ILE A 109 10.80 9.58 -5.12
CA ILE A 109 11.93 8.98 -5.86
C ILE A 109 12.40 7.72 -5.12
N LYS A 110 12.53 7.79 -3.80
CA LYS A 110 12.85 6.62 -2.96
C LYS A 110 11.73 5.58 -3.00
N ALA A 111 10.47 6.00 -3.06
CA ALA A 111 9.32 5.11 -3.18
C ALA A 111 9.32 4.34 -4.51
N VAL A 112 9.54 4.99 -5.66
CA VAL A 112 9.61 4.29 -6.94
C VAL A 112 10.84 3.37 -7.02
N LEU A 113 11.96 3.74 -6.39
CA LEU A 113 13.14 2.88 -6.26
C LEU A 113 12.86 1.63 -5.41
N ALA A 114 12.11 1.77 -4.32
CA ALA A 114 11.63 0.63 -3.52
C ALA A 114 10.63 -0.23 -4.31
N LEU A 115 9.72 0.38 -5.07
CA LEU A 115 8.76 -0.31 -5.94
C LEU A 115 9.47 -1.15 -7.03
N VAL A 116 10.55 -0.62 -7.61
CA VAL A 116 11.38 -1.37 -8.57
C VAL A 116 12.09 -2.55 -7.90
N ASN A 117 12.49 -2.39 -6.63
CA ASN A 117 13.04 -3.43 -5.78
C ASN A 117 11.95 -4.12 -4.95
N SER A 118 10.86 -4.50 -5.61
CA SER A 118 9.75 -5.23 -4.99
C SER A 118 9.47 -6.55 -5.69
N GLU A 119 8.84 -7.46 -4.97
CA GLU A 119 8.24 -8.68 -5.51
C GLU A 119 6.71 -8.59 -5.52
N PRO A 120 6.05 -9.20 -6.52
CA PRO A 120 4.60 -9.37 -6.47
C PRO A 120 4.26 -10.47 -5.46
N ARG A 121 3.53 -10.11 -4.39
CA ARG A 121 3.00 -11.06 -3.42
C ARG A 121 1.49 -11.09 -3.49
N LYS A 122 0.93 -12.29 -3.36
CA LYS A 122 -0.51 -12.45 -3.19
C LYS A 122 -0.88 -12.08 -1.76
N VAL A 123 -1.94 -11.33 -1.61
CA VAL A 123 -2.51 -10.92 -0.34
C VAL A 123 -4.01 -11.15 -0.34
N ASP A 124 -4.55 -11.25 0.85
CA ASP A 124 -5.96 -11.36 1.10
C ASP A 124 -6.61 -9.99 0.95
N ILE A 125 -7.88 -10.02 0.57
CA ILE A 125 -8.69 -8.83 0.38
C ILE A 125 -9.99 -9.01 1.16
N GLY A 126 -10.33 -8.01 1.96
CA GLY A 126 -11.63 -7.94 2.60
C GLY A 126 -12.71 -7.58 1.58
N HIS A 127 -13.81 -8.32 1.60
CA HIS A 127 -15.00 -8.05 0.80
C HIS A 127 -16.17 -7.72 1.74
N VAL A 128 -16.96 -6.71 1.38
CA VAL A 128 -18.18 -6.35 2.13
C VAL A 128 -19.40 -6.27 1.20
N GLU A 129 -20.51 -6.80 1.69
CA GLU A 129 -21.83 -6.61 1.07
C GLU A 129 -22.93 -6.49 2.13
N VAL A 130 -24.08 -5.96 1.73
CA VAL A 130 -25.31 -6.03 2.55
C VAL A 130 -26.04 -7.31 2.22
N GLU A 131 -26.05 -8.26 3.16
CA GLU A 131 -26.75 -9.53 3.00
C GLU A 131 -28.27 -9.35 3.08
N SER A 132 -28.73 -8.56 4.06
CA SER A 132 -30.16 -8.28 4.27
C SER A 132 -30.43 -7.06 5.14
N LEU A 133 -31.66 -6.55 5.05
CA LEU A 133 -32.24 -5.57 5.96
C LEU A 133 -33.34 -6.23 6.80
N THR A 134 -33.41 -5.87 8.08
CA THR A 134 -34.50 -6.27 8.98
C THR A 134 -35.26 -5.03 9.42
N PHE A 135 -36.53 -4.96 9.06
CA PHE A 135 -37.42 -3.85 9.38
C PHE A 135 -38.22 -4.14 10.66
N PRO A 136 -38.58 -3.12 11.46
CA PRO A 136 -39.44 -3.29 12.62
C PRO A 136 -40.83 -3.78 12.19
N GLU A 137 -41.48 -4.58 13.03
CA GLU A 137 -42.85 -5.05 12.77
C GLU A 137 -43.82 -3.87 12.77
N THR A 138 -44.53 -3.68 11.65
CA THR A 138 -45.66 -2.75 11.60
C THR A 138 -46.82 -3.41 12.33
N ARG A 139 -47.13 -2.98 13.57
CA ARG A 139 -48.40 -3.33 14.21
C ARG A 139 -49.53 -2.71 13.40
N GLN A 140 -50.18 -3.51 12.54
CA GLN A 140 -51.48 -3.13 12.01
C GLN A 140 -52.47 -3.12 13.17
N ASN A 141 -52.85 -1.92 13.63
CA ASN A 141 -54.03 -1.74 14.47
C ASN A 141 -55.27 -2.10 13.63
N GLY A 142 -55.64 -3.38 13.67
CA GLY A 142 -56.91 -3.90 13.19
C GLY A 142 -57.44 -4.89 14.22
N GLN A 143 -58.51 -4.52 14.92
CA GLN A 143 -59.29 -5.43 15.75
C GLN A 143 -59.74 -6.62 14.88
N GLY A 144 -59.34 -7.85 15.22
CA GLY A 144 -59.92 -9.06 14.62
C GLY A 144 -59.06 -10.32 14.61
N GLN A 145 -59.32 -11.19 15.61
CA GLN A 145 -59.13 -12.65 15.66
C GLN A 145 -57.72 -13.26 15.86
N PRO A 146 -57.60 -14.30 16.74
CA PRO A 146 -56.37 -15.01 17.00
C PRO A 146 -56.13 -16.09 15.95
N GLY A 147 -55.41 -15.73 14.89
CA GLY A 147 -54.85 -16.67 13.91
C GLY A 147 -53.34 -16.58 13.94
N GLY A 148 -52.66 -17.67 14.26
CA GLY A 148 -51.20 -17.72 14.40
C GLY A 148 -50.47 -17.28 13.12
N ASN A 149 -50.01 -16.03 13.09
CA ASN A 149 -49.21 -15.51 12.00
C ASN A 149 -47.73 -15.62 12.38
N LYS A 150 -47.05 -16.57 11.74
CA LYS A 150 -45.59 -16.67 11.73
C LYS A 150 -45.01 -15.35 11.20
N SER A 151 -44.13 -14.73 11.99
CA SER A 151 -43.38 -13.52 11.65
C SER A 151 -42.85 -13.58 10.21
N GLN A 152 -43.32 -12.69 9.34
CA GLN A 152 -42.75 -12.55 8.00
C GLN A 152 -41.42 -11.81 8.12
N LYS A 153 -40.35 -12.53 8.50
CA LYS A 153 -38.96 -12.13 8.23
C LYS A 153 -38.80 -12.01 6.71
N LYS A 154 -39.00 -10.82 6.16
CA LYS A 154 -38.73 -10.56 4.74
C LYS A 154 -37.21 -10.47 4.56
N LYS A 155 -36.54 -11.62 4.46
CA LYS A 155 -35.14 -11.71 4.01
C LYS A 155 -35.07 -11.28 2.55
N ALA A 156 -34.89 -9.98 2.32
CA ALA A 156 -34.54 -9.47 1.00
C ALA A 156 -33.08 -9.85 0.72
N LYS A 157 -32.83 -10.65 -0.33
CA LYS A 157 -31.48 -10.86 -0.86
C LYS A 157 -31.13 -9.64 -1.71
N SER A 158 -30.23 -8.79 -1.22
CA SER A 158 -29.72 -7.67 -2.01
C SER A 158 -28.95 -8.22 -3.21
N ASN A 159 -29.32 -7.82 -4.43
CA ASN A 159 -28.65 -8.17 -5.67
C ASN A 159 -27.85 -6.96 -6.20
N SER A 160 -27.13 -6.29 -5.30
CA SER A 160 -26.20 -5.23 -5.70
C SER A 160 -25.05 -5.86 -6.49
N LYS A 161 -24.83 -5.40 -7.72
CA LYS A 161 -23.67 -5.79 -8.55
C LYS A 161 -22.35 -5.21 -8.03
N ALA A 162 -22.39 -4.27 -7.08
CA ALA A 162 -21.19 -3.58 -6.60
C ALA A 162 -20.52 -4.42 -5.50
N LYS A 163 -19.42 -5.07 -5.84
CA LYS A 163 -18.54 -5.74 -4.88
C LYS A 163 -17.55 -4.72 -4.34
N HIS A 164 -17.70 -4.33 -3.09
CA HIS A 164 -16.77 -3.40 -2.46
C HIS A 164 -15.71 -4.18 -1.69
N HIS A 165 -14.45 -3.85 -1.98
CA HIS A 165 -13.30 -4.47 -1.38
C HIS A 165 -12.52 -3.44 -0.55
N PHE A 166 -11.82 -3.92 0.46
CA PHE A 166 -10.88 -3.14 1.26
C PHE A 166 -9.58 -3.91 1.44
N LEU A 167 -8.46 -3.18 1.38
CA LEU A 167 -7.13 -3.75 1.60
C LEU A 167 -6.68 -3.61 3.05
N LEU A 168 -7.06 -2.51 3.70
CA LEU A 168 -6.63 -2.16 5.05
C LEU A 168 -7.70 -2.53 6.07
N MET A 169 -8.87 -1.91 5.95
CA MET A 169 -9.95 -2.07 6.94
C MET A 169 -11.29 -1.53 6.49
N ALA A 170 -12.33 -2.04 7.14
CA ALA A 170 -13.66 -1.48 7.19
C ALA A 170 -14.00 -0.99 8.60
N GLY A 171 -14.76 0.09 8.72
CA GLY A 171 -15.18 0.65 10.00
C GLY A 171 -16.67 0.97 10.03
N LEU A 172 -17.33 0.66 11.15
CA LEU A 172 -18.73 0.99 11.45
C LEU A 172 -18.77 1.85 12.72
N GLY A 173 -19.50 2.97 12.69
CA GLY A 173 -19.67 3.87 13.86
C GLY A 173 -18.80 5.13 13.79
N LEU A 174 -18.19 5.49 14.93
CA LEU A 174 -17.44 6.74 15.15
C LEU A 174 -16.52 7.15 13.98
N ASP A 175 -15.77 6.20 13.44
CA ASP A 175 -14.82 6.42 12.35
C ASP A 175 -15.50 6.88 11.05
N ALA A 176 -16.61 6.26 10.68
CA ALA A 176 -17.36 6.66 9.48
C ALA A 176 -17.99 8.05 9.66
N ALA A 177 -18.49 8.36 10.87
CA ALA A 177 -19.01 9.69 11.21
C ALA A 177 -17.91 10.77 11.17
N VAL A 178 -16.75 10.53 11.77
CA VAL A 178 -15.59 11.44 11.74
C VAL A 178 -15.11 11.65 10.29
N MET A 179 -15.06 10.61 9.47
CA MET A 179 -14.67 10.74 8.06
C MET A 179 -15.64 11.59 7.23
N GLY A 180 -16.92 11.64 7.62
CA GLY A 180 -17.97 12.48 7.03
C GLY A 180 -17.88 13.97 7.42
N HIS A 181 -17.37 14.28 8.63
CA HIS A 181 -17.38 15.64 9.19
C HIS A 181 -16.02 16.37 9.20
N VAL A 182 -14.89 15.68 9.00
CA VAL A 182 -13.59 16.37 8.88
C VAL A 182 -13.51 17.13 7.56
N SER A 183 -13.47 18.46 7.64
CA SER A 183 -13.34 19.33 6.47
C SER A 183 -12.13 18.94 5.61
N LYS A 184 -12.33 18.88 4.29
CA LYS A 184 -11.28 18.54 3.31
C LYS A 184 -9.95 19.29 3.59
N PRO A 185 -9.92 20.61 3.88
CA PRO A 185 -8.67 21.33 4.15
C PRO A 185 -7.89 20.85 5.39
N LEU A 186 -8.59 20.37 6.43
CA LEU A 186 -7.98 19.88 7.67
C LEU A 186 -7.34 18.50 7.46
N LYS A 187 -7.93 17.66 6.60
CA LYS A 187 -7.32 16.39 6.14
C LYS A 187 -5.97 16.61 5.42
N TYR A 188 -5.63 17.82 5.00
CA TYR A 188 -4.49 18.08 4.10
C TYR A 188 -3.39 18.99 4.67
N ARG A 189 -3.59 19.65 5.82
CA ARG A 189 -2.62 20.62 6.35
C ARG A 189 -2.08 20.30 7.75
N ILE A 190 -2.67 19.35 8.46
CA ILE A 190 -2.29 19.05 9.85
C ILE A 190 -2.10 17.55 10.00
N GLY A 191 -0.97 17.14 10.56
CA GLY A 191 -0.54 15.74 10.63
C GLY A 191 -1.50 14.82 11.41
N PRO A 192 -1.22 13.51 11.45
CA PRO A 192 -2.14 12.48 11.98
C PRO A 192 -2.74 12.78 13.37
N LEU A 193 -1.96 13.42 14.25
CA LEU A 193 -2.38 13.81 15.60
C LEU A 193 -3.53 14.82 15.65
N ALA A 194 -3.62 15.72 14.67
CA ALA A 194 -4.70 16.71 14.64
C ALA A 194 -6.01 16.13 14.12
N VAL A 195 -5.95 15.13 13.25
CA VAL A 195 -7.12 14.32 12.87
C VAL A 195 -7.63 13.57 14.11
N GLY A 196 -6.72 12.99 14.92
CA GLY A 196 -7.07 12.38 16.20
C GLY A 196 -7.70 13.37 17.19
N LEU A 197 -7.19 14.60 17.28
CA LEU A 197 -7.74 15.63 18.17
C LEU A 197 -9.12 16.14 17.71
N SER A 198 -9.36 16.19 16.40
CA SER A 198 -10.68 16.48 15.83
C SER A 198 -11.67 15.34 16.06
N ALA A 199 -11.25 14.09 15.88
CA ALA A 199 -12.05 12.91 16.21
C ALA A 199 -12.45 12.90 17.69
N ALA A 200 -11.53 13.31 18.59
CA ALA A 200 -11.80 13.41 20.02
C ALA A 200 -12.88 14.44 20.39
N LYS A 201 -13.12 15.46 19.54
CA LYS A 201 -14.19 16.44 19.76
C LYS A 201 -15.58 15.93 19.40
N GLU A 202 -15.66 14.94 18.52
CA GLU A 202 -16.93 14.31 18.12
C GLU A 202 -17.33 13.18 19.08
N LEU A 203 -16.40 12.61 19.84
CA LEU A 203 -16.69 11.53 20.80
C LEU A 203 -17.85 11.79 21.77
N PRO A 204 -18.03 13.00 22.37
CA PRO A 204 -19.14 13.25 23.30
C PRO A 204 -20.52 13.25 22.65
N THR A 205 -20.62 13.38 21.32
CA THR A 205 -21.90 13.37 20.59
C THR A 205 -22.24 11.98 20.04
N GLN A 206 -21.32 11.02 20.17
CA GLN A 206 -21.52 9.66 19.68
C GLN A 206 -22.07 8.77 20.78
N HIS A 207 -23.09 8.01 20.42
CA HIS A 207 -23.75 7.07 21.30
C HIS A 207 -23.38 5.66 20.91
N GLN A 208 -23.41 4.75 21.88
CA GLN A 208 -23.31 3.33 21.58
C GLN A 208 -24.50 2.90 20.72
N PHE A 209 -24.29 1.87 19.91
CA PHE A 209 -25.31 1.23 19.11
C PHE A 209 -25.33 -0.28 19.34
N PRO A 210 -26.51 -0.93 19.20
CA PRO A 210 -26.63 -2.36 19.32
C PRO A 210 -25.90 -3.04 18.16
N LEU A 211 -25.11 -4.06 18.50
CA LEU A 211 -24.26 -4.79 17.58
C LEU A 211 -24.38 -6.29 17.85
N GLU A 212 -24.50 -7.08 16.77
CA GLU A 212 -24.39 -8.54 16.82
C GLU A 212 -23.33 -9.02 15.82
N ILE A 213 -22.46 -9.92 16.26
CA ILE A 213 -21.40 -10.53 15.44
C ILE A 213 -21.63 -12.03 15.36
N HIS A 214 -21.63 -12.56 14.15
CA HIS A 214 -21.68 -14.00 13.88
C HIS A 214 -20.46 -14.42 13.06
N ILE A 215 -19.89 -15.59 13.38
CA ILE A 215 -18.78 -16.20 12.63
C ILE A 215 -19.21 -17.59 12.18
N ALA A 216 -18.98 -17.90 10.90
CA ALA A 216 -19.44 -19.17 10.32
C ALA A 216 -18.80 -20.43 10.96
N ASN A 217 -17.60 -20.31 11.55
CA ASN A 217 -16.75 -21.44 11.92
C ASN A 217 -16.61 -21.76 13.42
N GLY A 218 -17.43 -21.18 14.31
CA GLY A 218 -17.27 -21.38 15.77
C GLY A 218 -18.53 -21.65 16.59
N SER A 219 -19.69 -21.18 16.13
CA SER A 219 -20.93 -21.22 16.91
C SER A 219 -21.87 -22.33 16.43
N ARG A 220 -22.79 -22.80 17.29
CA ARG A 220 -23.97 -23.53 16.81
C ARG A 220 -24.65 -22.68 15.74
N LYS A 221 -25.00 -23.28 14.61
CA LYS A 221 -25.54 -22.60 13.43
C LYS A 221 -26.67 -21.62 13.82
N GLY A 222 -26.38 -20.32 13.81
CA GLY A 222 -27.35 -19.25 14.12
C GLY A 222 -27.22 -18.58 15.49
N GLU A 223 -26.22 -18.93 16.31
CA GLU A 223 -25.92 -18.23 17.57
C GLU A 223 -24.87 -17.14 17.35
N ALA A 224 -25.14 -15.93 17.86
CA ALA A 224 -24.20 -14.81 17.82
C ALA A 224 -22.96 -15.16 18.64
N LEU A 225 -21.77 -14.92 18.09
CA LEU A 225 -20.52 -15.01 18.84
C LEU A 225 -20.45 -13.92 19.89
N TRP A 226 -20.95 -12.73 19.55
CA TRP A 226 -20.98 -11.58 20.43
C TRP A 226 -22.23 -10.74 20.19
N LYS A 227 -22.79 -10.19 21.28
CA LYS A 227 -23.93 -9.29 21.25
C LYS A 227 -23.82 -8.27 22.38
N GLY A 228 -23.97 -6.99 22.06
CA GLY A 228 -23.87 -5.92 23.04
C GLY A 228 -24.00 -4.53 22.40
N GLU A 229 -23.65 -3.52 23.18
CA GLU A 229 -23.60 -2.13 22.75
C GLU A 229 -22.14 -1.76 22.43
N ALA A 230 -21.91 -1.14 21.27
CA ALA A 230 -20.58 -0.75 20.82
C ALA A 230 -20.57 0.71 20.37
N LEU A 231 -19.44 1.39 20.58
CA LEU A 231 -19.18 2.71 20.03
C LEU A 231 -18.61 2.65 18.61
N GLN A 232 -17.86 1.59 18.32
CA GLN A 232 -17.19 1.41 17.04
C GLN A 232 -16.85 -0.06 16.82
N VAL A 233 -16.89 -0.48 15.56
CA VAL A 233 -16.32 -1.76 15.11
C VAL A 233 -15.36 -1.49 13.98
N VAL A 234 -14.18 -2.12 14.03
CA VAL A 234 -13.21 -2.12 12.93
C VAL A 234 -12.95 -3.56 12.52
N VAL A 235 -13.10 -3.83 11.23
CA VAL A 235 -12.73 -5.09 10.59
C VAL A 235 -11.45 -4.84 9.81
N GLY A 236 -10.33 -5.36 10.29
CA GLY A 236 -8.99 -5.16 9.73
C GLY A 236 -8.49 -6.37 8.93
N ASN A 237 -7.89 -6.06 7.79
CA ASN A 237 -7.02 -6.96 7.02
C ASN A 237 -5.53 -6.60 7.25
N THR A 238 -5.26 -5.38 7.73
CA THR A 238 -3.94 -4.96 8.25
C THR A 238 -4.05 -4.48 9.69
N ARG A 239 -2.96 -3.98 10.29
CA ARG A 239 -2.88 -3.72 11.74
C ARG A 239 -3.21 -2.28 12.11
N ARG A 240 -2.76 -1.33 11.30
CA ARG A 240 -2.71 0.10 11.63
C ARG A 240 -3.89 0.88 11.09
N TYR A 241 -4.54 1.60 11.97
CA TYR A 241 -5.54 2.61 11.71
C TYR A 241 -4.90 4.01 11.73
N ALA A 242 -5.13 4.80 10.67
CA ALA A 242 -4.60 6.16 10.50
C ALA A 242 -3.08 6.30 10.71
N ASP A 243 -2.32 5.23 10.44
CA ASP A 243 -0.86 5.06 10.61
C ASP A 243 -0.33 5.12 12.06
N ILE A 244 -1.15 5.57 13.01
CA ILE A 244 -0.69 5.83 14.37
C ILE A 244 -1.27 4.90 15.42
N VAL A 245 -2.35 4.17 15.13
CA VAL A 245 -3.02 3.28 16.09
C VAL A 245 -3.02 1.86 15.56
N GLU A 246 -2.56 0.88 16.32
CA GLU A 246 -2.75 -0.54 15.97
C GLU A 246 -4.13 -1.00 16.48
N MET A 247 -5.11 -1.02 15.58
CA MET A 247 -6.49 -1.39 15.90
C MET A 247 -6.69 -2.91 15.90
N THR A 248 -5.92 -3.61 15.06
CA THR A 248 -5.98 -5.06 14.86
C THR A 248 -4.55 -5.61 14.90
N PRO A 249 -3.87 -5.55 16.05
CA PRO A 249 -2.42 -5.74 16.15
C PRO A 249 -1.94 -7.15 15.73
N ASN A 250 -2.84 -8.13 15.68
CA ASN A 250 -2.53 -9.51 15.32
C ASN A 250 -2.87 -9.86 13.86
N ALA A 251 -3.38 -8.90 13.08
CA ALA A 251 -3.75 -9.15 11.70
C ALA A 251 -2.54 -9.55 10.84
N HIS A 252 -2.73 -10.55 10.00
CA HIS A 252 -1.84 -10.88 8.90
C HIS A 252 -2.62 -10.77 7.59
N ILE A 253 -1.92 -10.35 6.53
CA ILE A 253 -2.57 -10.05 5.25
C ILE A 253 -2.65 -11.27 4.32
N ASP A 254 -2.27 -12.45 4.80
CA ASP A 254 -2.16 -13.69 4.02
C ASP A 254 -2.61 -14.96 4.76
N ASP A 255 -3.32 -14.83 5.89
CA ASP A 255 -3.75 -15.93 6.75
C ASP A 255 -5.19 -16.43 6.46
N GLY A 256 -5.88 -15.80 5.53
CA GLY A 256 -7.24 -16.12 5.09
C GLY A 256 -8.33 -15.68 6.06
N VAL A 257 -8.03 -14.83 7.04
CA VAL A 257 -9.02 -14.32 8.01
C VAL A 257 -9.04 -12.78 8.08
N LEU A 258 -10.10 -12.24 8.67
CA LEU A 258 -10.19 -10.83 9.03
C LEU A 258 -10.19 -10.71 10.56
N ASP A 259 -9.50 -9.71 11.08
CA ASP A 259 -9.52 -9.35 12.50
C ASP A 259 -10.61 -8.33 12.79
N VAL A 260 -11.28 -8.44 13.93
CA VAL A 260 -12.34 -7.53 14.36
C VAL A 260 -11.98 -6.96 15.71
N CYS A 261 -11.98 -5.63 15.83
CA CYS A 261 -11.90 -4.92 17.09
C CYS A 261 -13.23 -4.21 17.35
N VAL A 262 -13.88 -4.52 18.47
CA VAL A 262 -15.08 -3.85 18.96
C VAL A 262 -14.68 -2.93 20.11
N ILE A 263 -15.02 -1.65 20.02
CA ILE A 263 -14.82 -0.69 21.12
C ILE A 263 -16.15 -0.54 21.86
N THR A 264 -16.17 -0.93 23.13
CA THR A 264 -17.38 -0.96 23.99
C THR A 264 -17.49 0.24 24.93
N ALA A 265 -16.54 1.19 24.87
CA ALA A 265 -16.57 2.41 25.69
C ALA A 265 -17.92 3.15 25.51
N GLY A 266 -18.61 3.41 26.63
CA GLY A 266 -20.00 3.89 26.59
C GLY A 266 -20.32 5.04 27.54
N ASP A 267 -19.52 5.20 28.60
CA ASP A 267 -19.66 6.30 29.56
C ASP A 267 -18.46 7.27 29.45
N PRO A 268 -18.57 8.49 30.00
CA PRO A 268 -17.51 9.49 29.86
C PRO A 268 -16.14 9.05 30.39
N LEU A 269 -16.09 8.22 31.43
CA LEU A 269 -14.83 7.76 32.02
C LEU A 269 -14.17 6.69 31.13
N THR A 270 -14.93 5.69 30.69
CA THR A 270 -14.43 4.65 29.77
C THR A 270 -14.06 5.24 28.41
N THR A 271 -14.81 6.24 27.93
CA THR A 271 -14.47 6.99 26.72
C THR A 271 -13.16 7.76 26.89
N LEU A 272 -12.96 8.45 28.02
CA LEU A 272 -11.71 9.16 28.30
C LEU A 272 -10.51 8.20 28.41
N GLN A 273 -10.70 7.04 29.05
CA GLN A 273 -9.68 5.98 29.12
C GLN A 273 -9.30 5.47 27.73
N GLN A 274 -10.29 5.20 26.88
CA GLN A 274 -10.07 4.78 25.50
C GLN A 274 -9.29 5.85 24.72
N VAL A 275 -9.66 7.13 24.83
CA VAL A 275 -8.93 8.24 24.19
C VAL A 275 -7.48 8.31 24.68
N ALA A 276 -7.27 8.20 25.99
CA ALA A 276 -5.93 8.21 26.57
C ALA A 276 -5.09 7.02 26.06
N SER A 277 -5.68 5.83 25.95
CA SER A 277 -5.00 4.65 25.39
C SER A 277 -4.64 4.85 23.91
N LEU A 278 -5.56 5.34 23.09
CA LEU A 278 -5.29 5.60 21.67
C LEU A 278 -4.18 6.65 21.46
N LEU A 279 -4.13 7.70 22.29
CA LEU A 279 -3.12 8.76 22.19
C LEU A 279 -1.75 8.36 22.77
N LEU A 280 -1.74 7.74 23.94
CA LEU A 280 -0.50 7.44 24.68
C LEU A 280 0.09 6.08 24.33
N ARG A 281 -0.77 5.07 24.17
CA ARG A 281 -0.37 3.68 23.91
C ARG A 281 -0.47 3.29 22.44
N ARG A 282 -1.15 4.11 21.61
CA ARG A 282 -1.36 3.83 20.18
C ARG A 282 -2.11 2.51 19.93
N LYS A 283 -2.92 2.08 20.90
CA LYS A 283 -3.72 0.85 20.85
C LYS A 283 -5.03 1.06 21.63
N PRO A 284 -6.12 0.35 21.26
CA PRO A 284 -7.33 0.32 22.07
C PRO A 284 -7.05 -0.11 23.51
N ASP A 285 -7.85 0.37 24.47
CA ASP A 285 -7.71 -0.10 25.85
C ASP A 285 -8.33 -1.49 25.99
N ASN A 286 -7.58 -2.41 26.61
CA ASN A 286 -8.00 -3.82 26.73
C ASN A 286 -9.25 -4.04 27.59
N LEU A 287 -9.65 -3.08 28.44
CA LEU A 287 -10.86 -3.18 29.24
C LEU A 287 -12.12 -2.73 28.48
N THR A 288 -11.93 -1.97 27.41
CA THR A 288 -13.02 -1.40 26.59
C THR A 288 -12.91 -1.83 25.13
N SER A 289 -12.18 -2.91 24.86
CA SER A 289 -12.09 -3.51 23.54
C SER A 289 -12.19 -5.02 23.58
N GLU A 290 -12.89 -5.57 22.59
CA GLU A 290 -13.00 -7.01 22.36
C GLU A 290 -12.48 -7.34 20.97
N TYR A 291 -11.81 -8.49 20.85
CA TYR A 291 -11.17 -8.94 19.63
C TYR A 291 -11.72 -10.27 19.16
N PHE A 292 -12.01 -10.37 17.87
CA PHE A 292 -12.45 -11.58 17.20
C PHE A 292 -11.69 -11.73 15.88
N HIS A 293 -11.72 -12.91 15.28
CA HIS A 293 -11.19 -13.11 13.94
C HIS A 293 -11.98 -14.20 13.20
N GLY A 294 -12.06 -14.11 11.87
CA GLY A 294 -12.71 -15.12 11.06
C GLY A 294 -12.74 -14.80 9.56
N ALA A 295 -12.81 -15.85 8.74
CA ALA A 295 -12.88 -15.72 7.29
C ALA A 295 -14.26 -15.24 6.78
N HIS A 296 -15.32 -15.54 7.53
CA HIS A 296 -16.71 -15.21 7.17
C HIS A 296 -17.44 -14.67 8.39
N LEU A 297 -17.73 -13.37 8.36
CA LEU A 297 -18.33 -12.63 9.46
C LEU A 297 -19.66 -12.03 8.99
N THR A 298 -20.66 -12.06 9.86
CA THR A 298 -21.87 -11.25 9.70
C THR A 298 -21.96 -10.29 10.86
N ILE A 299 -22.04 -9.00 10.53
CA ILE A 299 -22.12 -7.91 11.51
C ILE A 299 -23.45 -7.19 11.31
N THR A 300 -24.26 -7.17 12.37
CA THR A 300 -25.58 -6.56 12.38
C THR A 300 -25.56 -5.26 13.16
N VAL A 301 -25.96 -4.14 12.52
CA VAL A 301 -25.99 -2.79 13.13
C VAL A 301 -27.22 -2.01 12.64
N PRO A 302 -27.65 -0.93 13.33
CA PRO A 302 -28.68 -0.04 12.82
C PRO A 302 -28.32 0.59 11.47
N ALA A 303 -29.32 0.85 10.62
CA ALA A 303 -29.14 1.44 9.30
C ALA A 303 -28.69 2.91 9.32
N THR A 304 -28.67 3.53 10.49
CA THR A 304 -28.10 4.86 10.74
C THR A 304 -26.58 4.84 10.95
N ILE A 305 -25.98 3.66 11.15
CA ILE A 305 -24.54 3.52 11.34
C ILE A 305 -23.86 3.51 9.97
N ASP A 306 -23.02 4.51 9.74
CA ASP A 306 -22.24 4.64 8.52
C ASP A 306 -21.11 3.61 8.44
N LEU A 307 -20.78 3.23 7.21
CA LEU A 307 -19.67 2.33 6.85
C LEU A 307 -18.56 3.13 6.16
N GLN A 308 -17.31 2.86 6.50
CA GLN A 308 -16.14 3.31 5.76
C GLN A 308 -15.29 2.12 5.31
N LEU A 309 -14.62 2.28 4.17
CA LEU A 309 -13.61 1.34 3.65
C LEU A 309 -12.33 2.09 3.31
N ASP A 310 -11.19 1.62 3.83
CA ASP A 310 -9.85 2.19 3.62
C ASP A 310 -9.78 3.73 3.76
N GLY A 311 -10.51 4.27 4.74
CA GLY A 311 -10.58 5.71 5.04
C GLY A 311 -11.52 6.51 4.14
N SER A 312 -12.40 5.83 3.39
CA SER A 312 -13.42 6.45 2.54
C SER A 312 -14.83 6.04 2.99
N ALA A 313 -15.67 7.03 3.32
CA ALA A 313 -17.07 6.78 3.65
C ALA A 313 -17.83 6.22 2.44
N VAL A 314 -18.66 5.20 2.67
CA VAL A 314 -19.52 4.58 1.67
C VAL A 314 -20.97 4.71 2.10
N LYS A 315 -21.87 4.97 1.16
CA LYS A 315 -23.29 5.11 1.49
C LYS A 315 -23.95 3.75 1.50
N LEU A 316 -24.74 3.46 2.52
CA LEU A 316 -25.57 2.23 2.58
C LEU A 316 -26.37 2.03 1.29
N ASN A 317 -26.94 3.11 0.74
CA ASN A 317 -27.69 3.06 -0.51
C ASN A 317 -26.91 2.44 -1.68
N ASP A 318 -25.58 2.58 -1.73
CA ASP A 318 -24.77 2.03 -2.82
C ASP A 318 -24.81 0.49 -2.84
N TYR A 319 -25.13 -0.15 -1.70
CA TYR A 319 -25.27 -1.60 -1.53
C TYR A 319 -26.71 -2.11 -1.67
N LEU A 320 -27.69 -1.22 -1.70
CA LEU A 320 -29.10 -1.59 -1.67
C LEU A 320 -29.70 -1.67 -3.08
N SER A 321 -30.58 -2.65 -3.27
CA SER A 321 -31.45 -2.71 -4.46
C SER A 321 -32.40 -1.50 -4.49
N LYS A 322 -32.97 -1.18 -5.67
CA LYS A 322 -33.96 -0.09 -5.81
C LYS A 322 -35.15 -0.27 -4.86
N SER A 323 -35.61 -1.51 -4.65
CA SER A 323 -36.72 -1.81 -3.74
C SER A 323 -36.33 -1.60 -2.28
N ASP A 324 -35.12 -2.00 -1.89
CA ASP A 324 -34.65 -1.86 -0.51
C ASP A 324 -34.40 -0.39 -0.14
N ARG A 325 -33.86 0.41 -1.08
CA ARG A 325 -33.73 1.86 -0.91
C ARG A 325 -35.09 2.51 -0.65
N LYS A 326 -36.08 2.18 -1.48
CA LYS A 326 -37.44 2.73 -1.33
C LYS A 326 -38.09 2.30 0.00
N ALA A 327 -37.89 1.05 0.42
CA ALA A 327 -38.38 0.58 1.70
C ALA A 327 -37.72 1.32 2.87
N LEU A 328 -36.40 1.53 2.82
CA LEU A 328 -35.66 2.28 3.83
C LEU A 328 -36.06 3.77 3.90
N GLU A 329 -36.40 4.38 2.78
CA GLU A 329 -36.91 5.76 2.71
C GLU A 329 -38.31 5.93 3.32
N GLN A 330 -39.11 4.85 3.37
CA GLN A 330 -40.48 4.87 3.93
C GLN A 330 -40.52 4.66 5.45
N VAL A 331 -39.41 4.29 6.08
CA VAL A 331 -39.36 4.09 7.53
C VAL A 331 -39.16 5.42 8.23
N GLU A 332 -40.05 5.73 9.18
CA GLU A 332 -39.97 6.95 10.00
C GLU A 332 -38.72 6.97 10.88
N ASN A 333 -38.42 5.88 11.58
CA ASN A 333 -37.22 5.74 12.40
C ASN A 333 -36.26 4.66 11.85
N LYS A 334 -35.17 5.10 11.20
CA LYS A 334 -34.15 4.23 10.62
C LYS A 334 -33.29 3.49 11.65
N GLU A 335 -33.23 3.95 12.90
CA GLU A 335 -32.48 3.27 13.97
C GLU A 335 -33.06 1.88 14.29
N GLN A 336 -34.34 1.67 13.98
CA GLN A 336 -35.01 0.38 14.17
C GLN A 336 -34.80 -0.59 13.00
N VAL A 337 -34.21 -0.13 11.89
CA VAL A 337 -33.89 -0.98 10.75
C VAL A 337 -32.48 -1.52 10.96
N MET A 338 -32.33 -2.84 11.02
CA MET A 338 -31.02 -3.47 11.17
C MET A 338 -30.46 -3.88 9.81
N VAL A 339 -29.20 -3.59 9.57
CA VAL A 339 -28.43 -3.99 8.39
C VAL A 339 -27.53 -5.16 8.76
N ASN A 340 -27.62 -6.26 8.02
CA ASN A 340 -26.71 -7.38 8.13
C ASN A 340 -25.63 -7.23 7.06
N TYR A 341 -24.44 -6.79 7.46
CA TYR A 341 -23.27 -6.77 6.60
C TYR A 341 -22.57 -8.13 6.63
N ARG A 342 -22.26 -8.68 5.46
CA ARG A 342 -21.36 -9.84 5.35
C ARG A 342 -19.96 -9.33 5.01
N PHE A 343 -18.99 -9.76 5.81
CA PHE A 343 -17.57 -9.55 5.55
C PHE A 343 -16.91 -10.89 5.27
N ASP A 344 -16.20 -10.98 4.15
CA ASP A 344 -15.47 -12.17 3.74
C ASP A 344 -13.99 -11.83 3.53
N ALA A 345 -13.10 -12.62 4.11
CA ALA A 345 -11.72 -12.69 3.67
C ALA A 345 -11.70 -13.38 2.30
N GLN A 346 -11.07 -12.77 1.30
CA GLN A 346 -10.81 -13.40 0.00
C GLN A 346 -9.33 -13.77 -0.06
N PRO A 347 -8.96 -15.03 0.20
CA PRO A 347 -7.57 -15.40 0.31
C PRO A 347 -6.82 -15.26 -1.01
N SER A 348 -5.60 -14.72 -0.96
CA SER A 348 -4.69 -14.60 -2.11
C SER A 348 -5.32 -13.95 -3.34
N ALA A 349 -6.25 -13.01 -3.13
CA ALA A 349 -7.11 -12.45 -4.16
C ALA A 349 -6.43 -11.38 -5.03
N LEU A 350 -5.47 -10.64 -4.48
CA LEU A 350 -4.78 -9.54 -5.16
C LEU A 350 -3.27 -9.73 -5.13
N ARG A 351 -2.57 -9.30 -6.18
CA ARG A 351 -1.11 -9.14 -6.15
C ARG A 351 -0.75 -7.70 -5.80
N VAL A 352 0.10 -7.52 -4.79
CA VAL A 352 0.68 -6.22 -4.42
C VAL A 352 2.20 -6.27 -4.52
N ALA A 353 2.81 -5.14 -4.84
CA ALA A 353 4.26 -5.00 -4.86
C ALA A 353 4.78 -4.76 -3.44
N ILE A 354 5.57 -5.69 -2.92
CA ILE A 354 6.18 -5.63 -1.59
C ILE A 354 7.70 -5.46 -1.74
N PRO A 355 8.30 -4.40 -1.15
CA PRO A 355 9.75 -4.19 -1.21
C PRO A 355 10.52 -5.38 -0.63
N TYR A 356 11.63 -5.79 -1.26
CA TYR A 356 12.51 -6.83 -0.69
C TYR A 356 13.17 -6.41 0.63
N THR A 357 13.14 -5.12 0.94
CA THR A 357 13.64 -4.56 2.21
C THR A 357 12.62 -4.62 3.33
N TYR A 358 11.39 -5.05 3.04
CA TYR A 358 10.35 -5.22 4.05
C TYR A 358 10.69 -6.40 4.98
N ASP A 359 10.37 -6.27 6.26
CA ASP A 359 10.74 -7.24 7.30
C ASP A 359 9.72 -8.38 7.45
N ASP A 360 8.74 -8.45 6.54
CA ASP A 360 7.63 -9.40 6.53
C ASP A 360 6.73 -9.35 7.75
N ALA A 361 6.76 -8.29 8.57
CA ALA A 361 6.02 -8.22 9.83
C ALA A 361 4.51 -8.44 9.68
N LEU A 362 3.90 -8.06 8.55
CA LEU A 362 2.46 -8.20 8.26
C LEU A 362 2.06 -9.56 7.66
N PHE A 363 3.01 -10.46 7.40
CA PHE A 363 2.75 -11.78 6.83
C PHE A 363 2.96 -12.87 7.88
N GLU A 364 2.09 -13.88 7.90
CA GLU A 364 2.04 -14.93 8.93
C GLU A 364 3.35 -15.74 9.01
N ASP A 365 3.89 -16.12 7.85
CA ASP A 365 5.08 -16.99 7.72
C ASP A 365 6.45 -16.29 7.91
N SER A 366 6.49 -15.12 8.53
CA SER A 366 7.73 -14.33 8.71
C SER A 366 8.80 -15.03 9.57
N ALA A 367 8.46 -16.11 10.28
CA ALA A 367 9.40 -16.96 11.00
C ALA A 367 10.21 -17.92 10.09
N GLY A 368 9.69 -18.31 8.92
CA GLY A 368 10.32 -19.30 8.03
C GLY A 368 11.40 -18.72 7.10
N LYS A 369 11.31 -17.43 6.72
CA LYS A 369 12.27 -16.78 5.81
C LYS A 369 13.58 -16.34 6.47
N LYS A 370 13.65 -16.27 7.81
CA LYS A 370 14.91 -15.95 8.52
C LYS A 370 16.00 -17.02 8.37
N GLN A 371 15.68 -18.21 7.84
CA GLN A 371 16.65 -19.29 7.64
C GLN A 371 17.21 -19.41 6.21
N GLU A 372 16.66 -18.70 5.22
CA GLU A 372 17.20 -18.72 3.84
C GLU A 372 17.90 -17.41 3.43
N GLN A 373 17.91 -16.39 4.29
CA GLN A 373 18.69 -15.17 4.07
C GLN A 373 19.81 -15.04 5.10
N HIS A 374 21.04 -15.02 4.57
CA HIS A 374 22.33 -14.89 5.25
C HIS A 374 22.83 -16.09 6.07
N ASP A 375 23.41 -17.07 5.37
CA ASP A 375 24.55 -17.82 5.91
C ASP A 375 25.87 -17.17 5.42
N PRO A 376 26.49 -16.27 6.19
CA PRO A 376 27.78 -15.66 5.82
C PRO A 376 28.91 -16.69 5.64
N ALA A 377 28.78 -17.90 6.20
CA ALA A 377 29.78 -18.95 6.05
C ALA A 377 29.76 -19.63 4.67
N GLN A 378 28.63 -19.57 3.94
CA GLN A 378 28.59 -20.03 2.53
C GLN A 378 29.27 -19.04 1.57
N GLU A 379 29.26 -17.74 1.90
CA GLU A 379 29.89 -16.70 1.08
C GLU A 379 31.43 -16.69 1.25
N GLU A 380 31.92 -16.93 2.47
CA GLU A 380 33.36 -17.14 2.72
C GLU A 380 33.89 -18.44 2.10
N ARG A 381 33.11 -19.53 2.08
CA ARG A 381 33.51 -20.80 1.42
C ARG A 381 33.55 -20.70 -0.10
N ARG A 382 32.76 -19.81 -0.72
CA ARG A 382 32.83 -19.53 -2.16
C ARG A 382 34.02 -18.64 -2.51
N GLN A 383 34.33 -17.64 -1.68
CA GLN A 383 35.49 -16.74 -1.88
C GLN A 383 36.83 -17.46 -1.65
N SER A 384 36.90 -18.40 -0.70
CA SER A 384 38.12 -19.18 -0.45
C SER A 384 38.42 -20.21 -1.54
N ALA A 385 37.40 -20.75 -2.22
CA ALA A 385 37.56 -21.64 -3.38
C ALA A 385 38.03 -20.89 -4.65
N GLU A 386 37.71 -19.60 -4.80
CA GLU A 386 38.24 -18.77 -5.90
C GLU A 386 39.70 -18.33 -5.63
N ASN A 387 40.07 -18.09 -4.37
CA ASN A 387 41.44 -17.70 -3.99
C ASN A 387 42.47 -18.84 -4.06
N THR A 388 42.06 -20.12 -3.99
CA THR A 388 43.01 -21.26 -4.08
C THR A 388 43.41 -21.63 -5.51
N SER A 389 42.83 -20.98 -6.53
CA SER A 389 43.12 -21.24 -7.95
C SER A 389 44.09 -20.24 -8.60
N ARG A 390 44.64 -19.28 -7.83
CA ARG A 390 45.51 -18.21 -8.36
C ARG A 390 46.91 -18.13 -7.75
N ASP A 391 47.32 -19.11 -6.95
CA ASP A 391 48.72 -19.23 -6.51
C ASP A 391 49.43 -20.32 -7.30
N LYS A 392 49.87 -19.96 -8.50
CA LYS A 392 51.01 -20.52 -9.23
C LYS A 392 51.15 -19.76 -10.54
N ASP A 393 51.89 -18.66 -10.49
CA ASP A 393 52.92 -18.29 -11.46
C ASP A 393 53.37 -16.85 -11.18
N GLN A 394 54.44 -16.73 -10.40
CA GLN A 394 55.26 -15.53 -10.34
C GLN A 394 56.70 -15.92 -10.64
N GLN A 395 57.16 -15.55 -11.83
CA GLN A 395 58.52 -15.17 -12.15
C GLN A 395 58.50 -14.51 -13.52
N ASP A 396 58.56 -13.17 -13.58
CA ASP A 396 59.61 -12.46 -14.31
C ASP A 396 59.43 -10.92 -14.34
N GLN A 397 60.59 -10.27 -14.21
CA GLN A 397 61.09 -8.89 -14.38
C GLN A 397 60.17 -7.73 -14.86
N PRO A 398 60.46 -6.48 -14.44
CA PRO A 398 59.66 -5.29 -14.75
C PRO A 398 59.85 -4.85 -16.21
N GLY A 399 58.83 -5.10 -17.03
CA GLY A 399 58.77 -4.69 -18.44
C GLY A 399 58.01 -3.37 -18.64
N VAL A 400 58.38 -2.64 -19.68
CA VAL A 400 57.97 -1.29 -20.10
C VAL A 400 56.43 -1.10 -20.32
N GLY A 401 55.61 -2.14 -20.15
CA GLY A 401 54.15 -2.13 -20.36
C GLY A 401 53.31 -1.48 -19.23
N GLU A 402 53.74 -1.55 -17.97
CA GLU A 402 52.95 -1.04 -16.83
C GLU A 402 52.84 0.50 -16.81
N ARG A 403 53.81 1.21 -17.41
CA ARG A 403 53.78 2.68 -17.55
C ARG A 403 52.79 3.17 -18.59
N GLN A 404 52.54 2.39 -19.65
CA GLN A 404 51.57 2.75 -20.69
C GLN A 404 50.13 2.47 -20.25
N GLU A 405 49.86 1.37 -19.55
CA GLU A 405 48.53 1.08 -19.00
C GLU A 405 48.14 2.06 -17.88
N SER A 406 49.09 2.42 -17.00
CA SER A 406 48.83 3.43 -15.95
C SER A 406 48.63 4.85 -16.51
N GLN A 407 49.36 5.25 -17.56
CA GLN A 407 49.13 6.53 -18.25
C GLN A 407 47.78 6.57 -18.97
N GLN A 408 47.42 5.52 -19.73
CA GLN A 408 46.13 5.45 -20.42
C GLN A 408 44.94 5.42 -19.44
N SER A 409 45.08 4.74 -18.30
CA SER A 409 44.06 4.73 -17.24
C SER A 409 43.90 6.11 -16.59
N SER A 410 44.99 6.86 -16.40
CA SER A 410 44.96 8.24 -15.87
C SER A 410 44.33 9.21 -16.88
N GLU A 411 44.69 9.14 -18.15
CA GLU A 411 44.13 10.00 -19.21
C GLU A 411 42.62 9.73 -19.41
N HIS A 412 42.21 8.46 -19.34
CA HIS A 412 40.80 8.09 -19.42
C HIS A 412 40.00 8.61 -18.21
N LEU A 413 40.57 8.53 -17.01
CA LEU A 413 39.96 9.09 -15.80
C LEU A 413 39.78 10.60 -15.91
N ASP A 414 40.81 11.33 -16.33
CA ASP A 414 40.75 12.78 -16.51
C ASP A 414 39.74 13.18 -17.59
N ALA A 415 39.72 12.45 -18.72
CA ALA A 415 38.73 12.65 -19.77
C ALA A 415 37.30 12.43 -19.26
N LEU A 416 37.08 11.42 -18.41
CA LEU A 416 35.77 11.13 -17.82
C LEU A 416 35.35 12.18 -16.78
N LEU A 417 36.28 12.69 -15.97
CA LEU A 417 36.00 13.78 -15.02
C LEU A 417 35.66 15.09 -15.74
N GLN A 418 36.28 15.37 -16.89
CA GLN A 418 36.05 16.59 -17.67
C GLN A 418 34.82 16.51 -18.58
N ASN A 419 34.63 15.38 -19.26
CA ASN A 419 33.66 15.21 -20.34
C ASN A 419 32.50 14.28 -19.99
N GLY A 420 32.62 13.51 -18.91
CA GLY A 420 31.56 12.66 -18.39
C GLY A 420 30.32 13.45 -18.00
N ARG A 421 29.19 12.76 -17.97
CA ARG A 421 27.94 13.35 -17.47
C ARG A 421 28.00 13.35 -15.95
N LYS A 422 28.08 14.54 -15.37
CA LYS A 422 27.87 14.75 -13.94
C LYS A 422 26.41 14.44 -13.59
N VAL A 423 26.22 13.52 -12.66
CA VAL A 423 24.91 13.12 -12.12
C VAL A 423 24.93 13.31 -10.62
N VAL A 424 23.96 14.07 -10.11
CA VAL A 424 23.72 14.22 -8.67
C VAL A 424 22.74 13.13 -8.25
N VAL A 425 23.17 12.29 -7.32
CA VAL A 425 22.44 11.11 -6.85
C VAL A 425 21.25 11.53 -6.00
N ALA A 426 20.05 11.05 -6.35
CA ALA A 426 18.84 11.18 -5.55
C ALA A 426 18.53 9.90 -4.76
N GLY A 427 18.94 8.74 -5.28
CA GLY A 427 18.80 7.47 -4.59
C GLY A 427 19.32 6.30 -5.40
N VAL A 428 19.52 5.16 -4.73
CA VAL A 428 20.03 3.93 -5.33
C VAL A 428 19.15 2.76 -4.92
N THR A 429 18.90 1.86 -5.86
CA THR A 429 18.23 0.59 -5.57
C THR A 429 18.92 -0.56 -6.29
N ARG A 430 18.93 -1.72 -5.65
CA ARG A 430 19.28 -2.98 -6.30
C ARG A 430 18.09 -3.41 -7.15
N VAL A 431 18.36 -3.99 -8.32
CA VAL A 431 17.31 -4.59 -9.14
C VAL A 431 17.43 -6.12 -9.03
N PRO A 432 16.33 -6.85 -8.79
CA PRO A 432 16.33 -8.31 -8.69
C PRO A 432 16.71 -9.04 -10.00
N ASP A 433 16.74 -8.32 -11.12
CA ASP A 433 17.08 -8.85 -12.43
C ASP A 433 18.54 -9.35 -12.47
N LYS A 434 18.78 -10.52 -13.09
CA LYS A 434 20.14 -11.10 -13.14
C LYS A 434 21.12 -10.30 -14.00
N LYS A 435 20.64 -9.48 -14.93
CA LYS A 435 21.45 -8.70 -15.87
C LYS A 435 21.61 -7.25 -15.42
N LEU A 436 20.61 -6.68 -14.75
CA LEU A 436 20.68 -5.32 -14.21
C LEU A 436 20.85 -5.38 -12.70
N ARG A 437 21.96 -4.84 -12.18
CA ARG A 437 22.28 -4.96 -10.75
C ARG A 437 21.78 -3.78 -9.95
N TYR A 438 21.99 -2.57 -10.45
CA TYR A 438 21.62 -1.34 -9.76
C TYR A 438 20.96 -0.33 -10.70
N ILE A 439 20.03 0.44 -10.12
CA ILE A 439 19.55 1.69 -10.67
C ILE A 439 19.94 2.82 -9.72
N VAL A 440 20.55 3.86 -10.27
CA VAL A 440 20.81 5.12 -9.56
C VAL A 440 19.89 6.19 -10.15
N ALA A 441 18.92 6.65 -9.37
CA ALA A 441 18.12 7.82 -9.73
C ALA A 441 18.92 9.08 -9.43
N GLY A 442 18.84 10.07 -10.31
CA GLY A 442 19.53 11.34 -10.11
C GLY A 442 19.11 12.40 -11.11
N SER A 443 19.86 13.49 -11.14
CA SER A 443 19.67 14.55 -12.11
C SER A 443 20.99 14.99 -12.73
N THR A 444 20.93 15.48 -13.97
CA THR A 444 22.05 16.09 -14.66
C THR A 444 21.69 17.49 -15.11
N THR A 445 22.65 18.40 -15.09
CA THR A 445 22.42 19.80 -15.46
C THR A 445 22.72 20.01 -16.93
N LYS A 446 21.76 20.55 -17.69
CA LYS A 446 22.00 20.90 -19.10
C LYS A 446 22.95 22.10 -19.17
N ARG A 447 24.17 21.90 -19.70
CA ARG A 447 25.20 22.96 -19.81
C ARG A 447 24.71 24.26 -20.46
N SER A 448 23.75 24.18 -21.40
CA SER A 448 23.24 25.35 -22.12
C SER A 448 22.17 26.16 -21.38
N THR A 449 21.42 25.56 -20.44
CA THR A 449 20.28 26.22 -19.78
C THR A 449 20.39 26.25 -18.26
N GLY A 450 21.31 25.49 -17.66
CA GLY A 450 21.39 25.31 -16.21
C GLY A 450 20.24 24.49 -15.61
N GLU A 451 19.31 24.01 -16.43
CA GLU A 451 18.13 23.26 -15.98
C GLU A 451 18.53 21.83 -15.59
N ALA A 452 18.06 21.39 -14.42
CA ALA A 452 18.22 20.02 -13.96
C ALA A 452 17.25 19.09 -14.71
N LYS A 453 17.78 18.00 -15.25
CA LYS A 453 17.00 16.96 -15.94
C LYS A 453 17.12 15.64 -15.21
N PRO A 454 16.00 14.96 -14.90
CA PRO A 454 16.05 13.64 -14.31
C PRO A 454 16.75 12.64 -15.23
N VAL A 455 17.58 11.80 -14.63
CA VAL A 455 18.26 10.68 -15.28
C VAL A 455 18.26 9.47 -14.36
N ALA A 456 18.34 8.29 -14.95
CA ALA A 456 18.55 7.06 -14.20
C ALA A 456 19.69 6.25 -14.82
N LEU A 457 20.67 5.87 -14.01
CA LEU A 457 21.78 5.02 -14.42
C LEU A 457 21.36 3.56 -14.35
N ARG A 458 21.60 2.81 -15.41
CA ARG A 458 21.55 1.35 -15.41
C ARG A 458 22.97 0.81 -15.30
N ILE A 459 23.20 0.03 -14.25
CA ILE A 459 24.51 -0.51 -13.89
C ILE A 459 24.42 -2.04 -13.89
N ASP A 460 25.25 -2.66 -14.72
CA ASP A 460 25.36 -4.11 -14.89
C ASP A 460 26.78 -4.61 -14.58
N ASP A 461 27.00 -5.92 -14.66
CA ASP A 461 28.29 -6.56 -14.35
C ASP A 461 29.43 -6.12 -15.30
N ASN A 462 29.12 -5.47 -16.44
CA ASN A 462 30.11 -4.95 -17.37
C ASN A 462 30.39 -3.44 -17.16
N THR A 463 29.83 -2.84 -16.12
CA THR A 463 30.07 -1.43 -15.79
C THR A 463 31.36 -1.32 -14.97
N THR A 464 32.35 -0.61 -15.51
CA THR A 464 33.60 -0.32 -14.79
C THR A 464 33.37 0.82 -13.81
N ILE A 465 33.73 0.62 -12.55
CA ILE A 465 33.58 1.61 -11.49
C ILE A 465 34.96 1.97 -10.97
N VAL A 466 35.26 3.26 -10.94
CA VAL A 466 36.58 3.78 -10.61
C VAL A 466 36.43 4.86 -9.53
N ARG A 467 37.31 4.85 -8.53
CA ARG A 467 37.42 5.93 -7.55
C ARG A 467 38.08 7.14 -8.20
N ARG A 468 37.89 8.33 -7.64
CA ARG A 468 38.68 9.52 -8.07
C ARG A 468 40.19 9.36 -7.95
N THR A 469 40.67 8.40 -7.15
CA THR A 469 42.09 8.03 -7.06
C THR A 469 42.59 7.21 -8.26
N GLY A 470 41.70 6.76 -9.15
CA GLY A 470 42.01 5.91 -10.30
C GLY A 470 41.89 4.40 -10.03
N GLU A 471 41.67 4.00 -8.78
CA GLU A 471 41.50 2.60 -8.41
C GLU A 471 40.13 2.06 -8.82
N THR A 472 40.10 0.85 -9.40
CA THR A 472 38.83 0.15 -9.69
C THR A 472 38.15 -0.26 -8.38
N ALA A 473 36.83 -0.12 -8.31
CA ALA A 473 36.02 -0.47 -7.15
C ALA A 473 34.99 -1.56 -7.49
N PRO A 474 34.61 -2.41 -6.52
CA PRO A 474 33.58 -3.41 -6.74
C PRO A 474 32.19 -2.77 -6.88
N LEU A 475 31.30 -3.45 -7.60
CA LEU A 475 29.92 -3.02 -7.86
C LEU A 475 29.12 -2.68 -6.61
N ALA A 476 29.37 -3.38 -5.50
CA ALA A 476 28.69 -3.19 -4.23
C ALA A 476 28.85 -1.78 -3.64
N VAL A 477 29.87 -1.00 -4.08
CA VAL A 477 30.05 0.38 -3.64
C VAL A 477 28.92 1.29 -4.13
N ILE A 478 28.29 0.98 -5.27
CA ILE A 478 27.17 1.76 -5.82
C ILE A 478 26.01 1.86 -4.84
N GLN A 479 25.71 0.79 -4.09
CA GLN A 479 24.64 0.78 -3.09
C GLN A 479 24.86 1.80 -1.97
N LYS A 480 26.10 2.22 -1.74
CA LYS A 480 26.51 3.15 -0.68
C LYS A 480 26.67 4.60 -1.15
N LEU A 481 26.35 4.91 -2.40
CA LEU A 481 26.41 6.28 -2.89
C LEU A 481 25.44 7.16 -2.09
N PRO A 482 25.91 8.27 -1.49
CA PRO A 482 25.06 9.13 -0.69
C PRO A 482 24.12 9.95 -1.57
N GLU A 483 22.95 10.27 -1.02
CA GLU A 483 22.07 11.29 -1.60
C GLU A 483 22.80 12.64 -1.66
N GLY A 484 22.67 13.36 -2.77
CA GLY A 484 23.44 14.57 -3.07
C GLY A 484 24.88 14.31 -3.54
N GLY A 485 25.36 13.06 -3.49
CA GLY A 485 26.65 12.66 -4.03
C GLY A 485 26.74 12.87 -5.54
N GLU A 486 27.96 13.10 -6.03
CA GLU A 486 28.21 13.38 -7.45
C GLU A 486 28.98 12.25 -8.10
N VAL A 487 28.44 11.71 -9.18
CA VAL A 487 29.13 10.72 -10.02
C VAL A 487 29.30 11.24 -11.44
N PHE A 488 30.40 10.86 -12.10
CA PHE A 488 30.68 11.16 -13.49
C PHE A 488 30.52 9.89 -14.31
N VAL A 489 29.66 9.95 -15.34
CA VAL A 489 29.20 8.76 -16.04
C VAL A 489 29.47 8.87 -17.53
N GLU A 490 30.12 7.84 -18.07
CA GLU A 490 30.16 7.56 -19.50
C GLU A 490 29.13 6.48 -19.82
N GLY A 491 28.33 6.69 -20.87
CA GLY A 491 27.31 5.72 -21.25
C GLY A 491 26.39 6.23 -22.34
N LYS A 492 25.52 5.34 -22.82
CA LYS A 492 24.51 5.66 -23.83
C LYS A 492 23.24 6.17 -23.13
N LEU A 493 22.92 7.44 -23.34
CA LEU A 493 21.67 8.07 -22.90
C LEU A 493 20.57 7.82 -23.94
N ASN A 494 19.38 7.42 -23.50
CA ASN A 494 18.20 7.30 -24.36
C ASN A 494 17.23 8.48 -24.18
N LYS A 495 16.15 8.50 -24.98
CA LYS A 495 15.13 9.57 -24.94
C LYS A 495 14.31 9.62 -23.64
N ARG A 496 14.28 8.52 -22.87
CA ARG A 496 13.57 8.40 -21.58
C ARG A 496 14.46 8.76 -20.38
N GLY A 497 15.61 9.42 -20.58
CA GLY A 497 16.50 9.82 -19.48
C GLY A 497 17.37 8.70 -18.91
N VAL A 498 17.35 7.49 -19.49
CA VAL A 498 18.09 6.34 -18.98
C VAL A 498 19.50 6.30 -19.58
N ILE A 499 20.51 6.22 -18.73
CA ILE A 499 21.92 6.07 -19.12
C ILE A 499 22.34 4.63 -18.86
N ARG A 500 22.64 3.87 -19.92
CA ARG A 500 23.35 2.59 -19.78
C ARG A 500 24.82 2.89 -19.53
N ALA A 501 25.23 2.78 -18.27
CA ALA A 501 26.58 3.12 -17.84
C ALA A 501 27.61 2.14 -18.43
N LYS A 502 28.77 2.67 -18.79
CA LYS A 502 29.97 1.90 -19.15
C LYS A 502 31.07 2.14 -18.13
N HIS A 503 31.29 3.41 -17.79
CA HIS A 503 32.25 3.84 -16.78
C HIS A 503 31.57 4.80 -15.79
N ILE A 504 31.84 4.60 -14.50
CA ILE A 504 31.38 5.47 -13.42
C ILE A 504 32.58 5.86 -12.55
N VAL A 505 32.73 7.17 -12.34
CA VAL A 505 33.66 7.72 -11.35
C VAL A 505 32.84 8.35 -10.22
N PHE A 506 33.19 8.05 -8.97
CA PHE A 506 32.51 8.53 -7.77
C PHE A 506 33.49 9.19 -6.79
#